data_AF-A0A4U1BDN7-F1
#
_entry.id   AF-A0A4U1BDN7-F1
#
_cell.length_a   1.000
_cell.length_b   1.000
_cell.length_c   1.000
_cell.angle_alpha   90.00
_cell.angle_beta   90.00
_cell.angle_gamma   90.00
#
_symmetry.space_group_name_H-M   'P 1'
#
loop_
_entity.id
_entity.type
_entity.pdbx_description
1 polymer ?
#
loop_
_entity_poly.entity_id
_entity_poly.type
_entity_poly.pdbx_seq_one_letter_code
_entity_poly.pdbx_strand_id
1 'polypeptide(L)'
;MLTLRDQRAKSSLWPLLTNLAQLLLLPLSALALVVGLERLTHPPVRFQGDFSTHAGDRKAQVVIYNAGWCPASREIHSLLAYRGVKFEERDLGAGPTWLQRHVPLGCDSVPILLIGDTLIYGFKPKLIEQQLADEKVLP
;
A
#
# COMPACT_ATOMS: atom_id res chain seq x y z
N MET A 1 -30.55 -63.72 -10.62
CA MET A 1 -29.36 -63.42 -11.44
C MET A 1 -29.10 -61.92 -11.35
N LEU A 2 -28.43 -61.48 -10.28
CA LEU A 2 -28.08 -60.07 -10.02
C LEU A 2 -26.80 -59.75 -10.80
N THR A 3 -26.88 -58.76 -11.69
CA THR A 3 -25.82 -58.48 -12.67
C THR A 3 -24.64 -57.76 -12.00
N LEU A 4 -23.42 -58.19 -12.32
CA LEU A 4 -22.13 -57.61 -11.89
C LEU A 4 -21.98 -56.10 -12.16
N ARG A 5 -22.88 -55.50 -12.97
CA ARG A 5 -22.96 -54.06 -13.22
C ARG A 5 -23.34 -53.25 -11.97
N ASP A 6 -24.18 -53.80 -11.11
CA ASP A 6 -24.69 -53.10 -9.92
C ASP A 6 -23.62 -52.98 -8.81
N GLN A 7 -22.70 -53.96 -8.76
CA GLN A 7 -21.61 -54.00 -7.77
C GLN A 7 -20.49 -52.97 -8.06
N ARG A 8 -20.32 -52.53 -9.32
CA ARG A 8 -19.30 -51.54 -9.71
C ARG A 8 -19.72 -50.09 -9.37
N ALA A 9 -21.02 -49.83 -9.18
CA ALA A 9 -21.52 -48.52 -8.77
C ALA A 9 -21.26 -48.21 -7.29
N LYS A 10 -21.20 -49.25 -6.44
CA LYS A 10 -21.00 -49.14 -4.97
C LYS A 10 -19.54 -49.04 -4.52
N SER A 11 -18.58 -49.39 -5.37
CA SER A 11 -17.12 -49.21 -5.12
C SER A 11 -16.59 -47.87 -5.60
N SER A 12 -17.47 -47.00 -6.09
CA SER A 12 -17.09 -45.68 -6.59
C SER A 12 -16.75 -44.77 -5.43
N LEU A 13 -15.47 -44.39 -5.31
CA LEU A 13 -14.99 -43.32 -4.41
C LEU A 13 -15.47 -41.93 -4.87
N TRP A 14 -16.19 -41.84 -5.98
CA TRP A 14 -16.73 -40.61 -6.55
C TRP A 14 -17.53 -39.73 -5.57
N PRO A 15 -18.53 -40.25 -4.82
CA PRO A 15 -19.23 -39.47 -3.79
C PRO A 15 -18.30 -38.94 -2.69
N LEU A 16 -17.25 -39.68 -2.33
CA LEU A 16 -16.26 -39.24 -1.33
C LEU A 16 -15.37 -38.12 -1.90
N LEU A 17 -14.95 -38.24 -3.15
CA LEU A 17 -14.18 -37.22 -3.88
C LEU A 17 -15.00 -35.93 -4.08
N THR A 18 -16.29 -36.04 -4.42
CA THR A 18 -17.15 -34.85 -4.58
C THR A 18 -17.44 -34.17 -3.24
N ASN A 19 -17.66 -34.93 -2.17
CA ASN A 19 -17.86 -34.37 -0.83
C ASN A 19 -16.59 -33.68 -0.30
N LEU A 20 -15.41 -34.26 -0.53
CA LEU A 20 -14.13 -33.64 -0.18
C LEU A 20 -13.88 -32.36 -0.98
N ALA A 21 -14.18 -32.35 -2.28
CA ALA A 21 -14.09 -31.15 -3.10
C ALA A 21 -15.02 -30.04 -2.60
N GLN A 22 -16.27 -30.37 -2.23
CA GLN A 22 -17.22 -29.42 -1.65
C GLN A 22 -16.78 -28.89 -0.28
N LEU A 23 -16.19 -29.73 0.56
CA LEU A 23 -15.65 -29.33 1.87
C LEU A 23 -14.45 -28.39 1.75
N LEU A 24 -13.68 -28.47 0.67
CA LEU A 24 -12.54 -27.58 0.41
C LEU A 24 -12.97 -26.28 -0.30
N LEU A 25 -14.02 -26.31 -1.14
CA LEU A 25 -14.54 -25.15 -1.86
C LEU A 25 -15.15 -24.07 -0.96
N LEU A 26 -15.84 -24.47 0.12
CA LEU A 26 -16.46 -23.54 1.07
C LEU A 26 -15.47 -22.66 1.86
N PRO A 27 -14.39 -23.19 2.47
CA PRO A 27 -13.41 -22.35 3.14
C PRO A 27 -12.59 -21.50 2.15
N LEU A 28 -12.36 -21.98 0.93
CA LEU A 28 -11.69 -21.21 -0.12
C LEU A 28 -12.51 -19.99 -0.58
N SER A 29 -13.82 -20.15 -0.78
CA SER A 29 -14.69 -19.03 -1.14
C SER A 29 -14.87 -18.03 0.00
N ALA A 30 -14.96 -18.52 1.25
CA ALA A 30 -14.98 -17.66 2.43
C ALA A 30 -13.67 -16.85 2.55
N LEU A 31 -12.51 -17.49 2.39
CA LEU A 31 -11.22 -16.80 2.42
C LEU A 31 -11.10 -15.74 1.31
N ALA A 32 -11.53 -16.08 0.08
CA ALA A 32 -11.54 -15.14 -1.03
C ALA A 32 -12.45 -13.92 -0.75
N LEU A 33 -13.60 -14.15 -0.13
CA LEU A 33 -14.52 -13.08 0.27
C LEU A 33 -13.91 -12.17 1.35
N VAL A 34 -13.27 -12.74 2.38
CA VAL A 34 -12.60 -11.95 3.43
C VAL A 34 -11.48 -11.11 2.84
N VAL A 35 -10.58 -11.71 2.06
CA VAL A 35 -9.47 -10.99 1.41
C VAL A 35 -9.99 -9.92 0.45
N GLY A 36 -11.06 -10.22 -0.30
CA GLY A 36 -11.72 -9.24 -1.17
C GLY A 36 -12.30 -8.06 -0.39
N LEU A 37 -12.98 -8.33 0.72
CA LEU A 37 -13.57 -7.29 1.56
C LEU A 37 -12.50 -6.40 2.21
N GLU A 38 -11.42 -6.99 2.73
CA GLU A 38 -10.29 -6.24 3.30
C GLU A 38 -9.64 -5.30 2.29
N ARG A 39 -9.51 -5.72 1.03
CA ARG A 39 -8.96 -4.88 -0.06
C ARG A 39 -9.89 -3.72 -0.41
N LEU A 40 -11.20 -3.89 -0.30
CA LEU A 40 -12.18 -2.85 -0.58
C LEU A 40 -12.25 -1.81 0.55
N THR A 41 -12.15 -2.25 1.80
CA THR A 41 -12.19 -1.35 2.96
C THR A 41 -10.86 -0.65 3.24
N HIS A 42 -9.75 -1.16 2.71
CA HIS A 42 -8.42 -0.58 2.85
C HIS A 42 -7.83 -0.25 1.46
N PRO A 43 -8.31 0.80 0.76
CA PRO A 43 -7.71 1.22 -0.49
C PRO A 43 -6.22 1.54 -0.28
N PRO A 44 -5.34 1.24 -1.25
CA PRO A 44 -3.92 1.43 -1.09
C PRO A 44 -3.64 2.91 -0.88
N VAL A 45 -3.20 3.23 0.34
CA VAL A 45 -2.84 4.60 0.70
C VAL A 45 -1.41 4.95 0.26
N ARG A 46 -0.64 3.92 -0.09
CA ARG A 46 0.71 4.00 -0.64
C ARG A 46 0.63 3.77 -2.14
N PHE A 47 1.21 4.67 -2.91
CA PHE A 47 1.34 4.54 -4.36
C PHE A 47 2.80 4.17 -4.65
N GLN A 48 3.01 2.98 -5.19
CA GLN A 48 4.33 2.56 -5.67
C GLN A 48 4.50 2.98 -7.13
N GLY A 49 5.67 3.52 -7.46
CA GLY A 49 6.00 3.94 -8.81
C GLY A 49 7.47 4.31 -8.94
N ASP A 50 7.94 4.49 -10.18
CA ASP A 50 9.28 5.04 -10.42
C ASP A 50 9.24 6.56 -10.21
N PHE A 51 9.58 6.96 -8.99
CA PHE A 51 9.71 8.36 -8.60
C PHE A 51 11.17 8.79 -8.51
N SER A 52 12.10 8.08 -9.14
CA SER A 52 13.54 8.38 -9.11
C SER A 52 13.89 9.80 -9.55
N THR A 53 13.09 10.38 -10.45
CA THR A 53 13.19 11.78 -10.92
C THR A 53 12.73 12.80 -9.88
N HIS A 54 11.98 12.35 -8.87
CA HIS A 54 11.43 13.15 -7.77
C HIS A 54 12.07 12.78 -6.43
N ALA A 55 12.85 11.70 -6.35
CA ALA A 55 13.66 11.35 -5.19
C ALA A 55 14.63 12.49 -4.85
N GLY A 56 14.95 12.63 -3.57
CA GLY A 56 15.86 13.66 -3.10
C GLY A 56 17.30 13.36 -3.55
N ASP A 57 18.22 14.26 -3.24
CA ASP A 57 19.65 13.95 -3.36
C ASP A 57 19.95 12.61 -2.67
N ARG A 58 20.98 11.86 -3.10
CA ARG A 58 21.33 10.53 -2.55
C ARG A 58 21.51 10.47 -1.01
N LYS A 59 21.55 11.61 -0.33
CA LYS A 59 21.60 11.75 1.14
C LYS A 59 20.21 11.91 1.80
N ALA A 60 19.19 12.37 1.07
CA ALA A 60 17.82 12.55 1.54
C ALA A 60 16.93 11.44 0.94
N GLN A 61 16.65 10.42 1.74
CA GLN A 61 15.76 9.31 1.37
C GLN A 61 14.27 9.69 1.41
N VAL A 62 13.96 10.87 1.95
CA VAL A 62 12.60 11.40 2.12
C VAL A 62 12.50 12.78 1.49
N VAL A 63 11.47 12.99 0.68
CA VAL A 63 11.11 14.29 0.10
C VAL A 63 9.69 14.65 0.51
N ILE A 64 9.48 15.90 0.89
CA ILE A 64 8.17 16.44 1.26
C ILE A 64 7.84 17.59 0.33
N TYR A 65 6.73 17.46 -0.41
CA TYR A 65 6.09 18.59 -1.05
C TYR A 65 5.10 19.20 -0.07
N ASN A 66 5.29 20.47 0.26
CA ASN A 66 4.46 21.15 1.23
C ASN A 66 4.11 22.57 0.80
N ALA A 67 3.36 23.24 1.67
CA ALA A 67 3.15 24.67 1.60
C ALA A 67 3.25 25.24 3.01
N GLY A 68 3.96 26.36 3.16
CA GLY A 68 4.21 26.99 4.48
C GLY A 68 2.96 27.34 5.29
N TRP A 69 1.80 27.47 4.64
CA TRP A 69 0.51 27.77 5.29
C TRP A 69 -0.23 26.51 5.81
N CYS A 70 0.23 25.30 5.48
CA CYS A 70 -0.51 24.07 5.76
C CYS A 70 -0.13 23.46 7.13
N PRO A 71 -1.09 23.27 8.06
CA PRO A 71 -0.81 22.71 9.38
C PRO A 71 -0.35 21.25 9.34
N ALA A 72 -0.91 20.43 8.43
CA ALA A 72 -0.55 19.02 8.30
C ALA A 72 0.92 18.81 7.87
N SER A 73 1.46 19.72 7.06
CA SER A 73 2.88 19.72 6.71
C SER A 73 3.79 19.85 7.94
N ARG A 74 3.41 20.70 8.91
CA ARG A 74 4.17 20.89 10.16
C ARG A 74 4.14 19.65 11.05
N GLU A 75 3.04 18.90 11.03
CA GLU A 75 2.93 17.65 11.80
C GLU A 75 3.88 16.59 11.25
N ILE A 76 4.00 16.51 9.91
CA ILE A 76 4.98 15.62 9.28
C ILE A 76 6.40 16.02 9.63
N HIS A 77 6.71 17.32 9.54
CA HIS A 77 8.03 17.83 9.93
C HIS A 77 8.38 17.43 11.35
N SER A 78 7.44 17.61 12.28
CA SER A 78 7.61 17.25 13.69
C SER A 78 7.82 15.74 13.86
N LEU A 79 7.07 14.91 13.13
CA LEU A 79 7.23 13.46 13.15
C LEU A 79 8.62 13.03 12.65
N LEU A 80 9.07 13.54 11.50
CA LEU A 80 10.37 13.17 10.92
C LEU A 80 11.52 13.67 11.77
N ALA A 81 11.42 14.88 12.33
CA ALA A 81 12.41 15.43 13.26
C ALA A 81 12.49 14.57 14.55
N TYR A 82 11.34 14.17 15.10
CA TYR A 82 11.28 13.28 16.27
C TYR A 82 11.94 11.93 16.00
N ARG A 83 11.80 11.40 14.78
CA ARG A 83 12.44 10.14 14.34
C ARG A 83 13.90 10.31 13.89
N GLY A 84 14.45 11.53 13.91
CA GLY A 84 15.83 11.80 13.46
C GLY A 84 16.04 11.60 11.96
N VAL A 85 14.96 11.60 11.16
CA VAL A 85 15.01 11.35 9.72
C VAL A 85 15.36 12.64 8.99
N LYS A 86 16.38 12.58 8.13
CA LYS A 86 16.70 13.67 7.21
C LYS A 86 15.74 13.67 6.03
N PHE A 87 15.21 14.83 5.69
CA PHE A 87 14.31 15.00 4.56
C PHE A 87 14.64 16.25 3.76
N GLU A 88 14.31 16.23 2.47
CA GLU A 88 14.33 17.39 1.58
C GLU A 88 12.93 18.01 1.53
N GLU A 89 12.87 19.33 1.62
CA GLU A 89 11.62 20.10 1.59
C GLU A 89 11.45 20.81 0.25
N ARG A 90 10.26 20.68 -0.34
CA ARG A 90 9.86 21.29 -1.61
C ARG A 90 8.61 22.13 -1.39
N ASP A 91 8.81 23.39 -1.03
CA ASP A 91 7.73 24.33 -0.79
C ASP A 91 7.11 24.81 -2.11
N LEU A 92 5.84 24.47 -2.32
CA LEU A 92 5.06 24.92 -3.47
C LEU A 92 4.83 26.43 -3.47
N GLY A 93 4.88 27.07 -2.29
CA GLY A 93 4.76 28.52 -2.14
C GLY A 93 6.04 29.30 -2.48
N ALA A 94 7.20 28.63 -2.50
CA ALA A 94 8.50 29.27 -2.71
C ALA A 94 8.84 29.53 -4.19
N GLY A 95 8.08 28.97 -5.14
CA GLY A 95 8.24 29.28 -6.57
C GLY A 95 7.56 28.29 -7.52
N PRO A 96 7.41 28.68 -8.81
CA PRO A 96 6.65 27.91 -9.81
C PRO A 96 7.31 26.56 -10.17
N THR A 97 8.61 26.38 -9.90
CA THR A 97 9.36 25.16 -10.23
C THR A 97 8.86 23.95 -9.45
N TRP A 98 8.53 24.11 -8.16
CA TRP A 98 8.02 23.01 -7.34
C TRP A 98 6.58 22.67 -7.68
N LEU A 99 5.78 23.68 -8.05
CA LEU A 99 4.42 23.48 -8.58
C LEU A 99 4.43 22.64 -9.86
N GLN A 100 5.35 22.89 -10.80
CA GLN A 100 5.49 22.06 -12.01
C GLN A 100 5.91 20.62 -11.71
N ARG A 101 6.73 20.39 -10.68
CA ARG A 101 7.13 19.04 -10.23
C ARG A 101 6.08 18.35 -9.37
N HIS A 102 5.06 19.07 -8.92
CA HIS A 102 3.95 18.53 -8.13
C HIS A 102 2.83 17.96 -9.02
N VAL A 103 2.53 18.61 -10.14
CA VAL A 103 1.48 18.18 -11.08
C VAL A 103 1.61 16.71 -11.52
N PRO A 104 2.80 16.18 -11.88
CA PRO A 104 2.95 14.78 -12.27
C PRO A 104 2.68 13.78 -11.15
N LEU A 105 2.70 14.21 -9.88
CA LEU A 105 2.41 13.35 -8.74
C LEU A 105 0.92 13.01 -8.63
N GLY A 106 0.04 13.62 -9.45
CA GLY A 106 -1.35 13.20 -9.61
C GLY A 106 -2.26 13.54 -8.42
N CYS A 107 -1.84 14.45 -7.55
CA CYS A 107 -2.62 14.91 -6.42
C CYS A 107 -2.51 16.43 -6.29
N ASP A 108 -3.65 17.11 -6.13
CA ASP A 108 -3.71 18.57 -5.99
C ASP A 108 -3.57 19.04 -4.54
N SER A 109 -3.39 18.11 -3.58
CA SER A 109 -3.36 18.40 -2.15
C SER A 109 -1.97 18.22 -1.56
N VAL A 110 -1.60 19.14 -0.67
CA VAL A 110 -0.43 19.04 0.19
C VAL A 110 -0.81 18.56 1.60
N PRO A 111 0.10 17.91 2.34
CA PRO A 111 1.46 17.51 1.94
C PRO A 111 1.50 16.20 1.12
N ILE A 112 2.50 16.06 0.26
CA ILE A 112 2.84 14.80 -0.43
C ILE A 112 4.23 14.35 0.02
N LEU A 113 4.34 13.09 0.45
CA LEU A 113 5.59 12.48 0.89
C LEU A 113 6.05 11.46 -0.13
N LEU A 114 7.34 11.50 -0.44
CA LEU A 114 8.03 10.47 -1.18
C LEU A 114 9.12 9.86 -0.29
N ILE A 115 9.04 8.56 -0.06
CA ILE A 115 9.99 7.78 0.73
C ILE A 115 10.43 6.61 -0.15
N GLY A 116 11.68 6.65 -0.63
CA GLY A 116 12.12 5.73 -1.68
C GLY A 116 11.22 5.82 -2.92
N ASP A 117 10.64 4.69 -3.32
CA ASP A 117 9.72 4.57 -4.46
C ASP A 117 8.23 4.63 -4.05
N THR A 118 7.96 5.04 -2.81
CA THR A 118 6.60 5.09 -2.27
C THR A 118 6.13 6.51 -2.04
N LEU A 119 4.97 6.81 -2.60
CA LEU A 119 4.29 8.08 -2.48
C LEU A 119 3.10 7.98 -1.51
N ILE A 120 3.04 8.91 -0.56
CA ILE A 120 2.03 8.98 0.51
C ILE A 120 1.38 10.36 0.49
N TYR A 121 0.06 10.41 0.34
CA TYR A 121 -0.70 11.65 0.40
C TYR A 121 -1.19 11.96 1.83
N GLY A 122 -0.95 13.21 2.25
CA GLY A 122 -1.41 13.77 3.51
C GLY A 122 -0.67 13.26 4.74
N PHE A 123 -1.08 13.74 5.92
CA PHE A 123 -0.50 13.28 7.18
C PHE A 123 -1.15 11.97 7.65
N LYS A 124 -0.40 10.88 7.55
CA LYS A 124 -0.83 9.53 7.98
C LYS A 124 0.29 8.88 8.80
N PRO A 125 0.42 9.22 10.09
CA PRO A 125 1.62 8.92 10.88
C PRO A 125 1.97 7.45 10.90
N LYS A 126 0.98 6.55 11.08
CA LYS A 126 1.22 5.10 11.08
C LYS A 126 1.81 4.60 9.75
N LEU A 127 1.32 5.11 8.62
CA LEU A 127 1.80 4.69 7.31
C LEU A 127 3.18 5.26 7.00
N ILE A 128 3.42 6.52 7.41
CA ILE A 128 4.73 7.16 7.28
C ILE A 128 5.76 6.37 8.10
N GLU A 129 5.47 6.07 9.36
CA GLU A 129 6.37 5.30 10.22
C GLU A 129 6.65 3.89 9.68
N GLN A 130 5.62 3.19 9.20
CA GLN A 130 5.80 1.90 8.56
C GLN A 130 6.71 2.00 7.34
N GLN A 131 6.47 2.98 6.46
CA GLN A 131 7.28 3.13 5.25
C GLN A 131 8.74 3.51 5.57
N LEU A 132 8.97 4.36 6.57
CA LEU A 132 10.31 4.69 7.05
C LEU A 132 11.06 3.46 7.56
N ALA A 133 10.37 2.53 8.21
CA ALA A 133 10.93 1.26 8.66
C ALA A 133 11.21 0.31 7.49
N ASP A 134 10.28 0.19 6.54
CA ASP A 134 10.40 -0.66 5.35
C ASP A 134 11.63 -0.26 4.50
N GLU A 135 11.86 1.04 4.33
CA GLU A 135 12.98 1.61 3.56
C GLU A 135 14.28 1.74 4.38
N LYS A 136 14.28 1.31 5.65
CA LYS A 136 15.44 1.40 6.58
C LYS A 136 16.02 2.81 6.70
N VAL A 137 15.14 3.80 6.67
CA VAL A 137 15.47 5.23 6.76
C VAL A 137 15.56 5.69 8.21
N LEU A 138 15.07 4.88 9.14
CA LEU A 138 15.20 5.11 10.57
C LEU A 138 16.67 4.91 11.02
N PRO A 139 17.22 5.81 11.85
CA PRO A 139 18.56 5.64 12.43
C PRO A 139 18.65 4.45 13.39
#